data_AF-A0A961R2W8-F1
#
_entry.id   AF-A0A961R2W8-F1
#
_cell.length_a   1.000
_cell.length_b   1.000
_cell.length_c   1.000
_cell.angle_alpha   90.00
_cell.angle_beta   90.00
_cell.angle_gamma   90.00
#
_symmetry.space_group_name_H-M   'P 1'
#
loop_
_entity.id
_entity.type
_entity.pdbx_description
1 polymer ?
#
loop_
_entity_poly.entity_id
_entity_poly.type
_entity_poly.pdbx_seq_one_letter_code
_entity_poly.pdbx_strand_id
1 'polypeptide(L)'
;MDTEHLIRTLAADAGHRQRPVGTALLLALLLAAPISIALFMSLLGVRPDVRVAMHNPFFDLKFVVTIALAVTAIIVSLHIAQPEASMRGWAWLLLIPVAILALGIAIEMTMPHQRPWLARLIGSNARV
;
A
#
# COMPACT_ATOMS: atom_id res chain seq x y z
N MET A 1 -6.13 -40.74 28.48
CA MET A 1 -6.21 -39.34 28.02
C MET A 1 -7.17 -38.64 28.98
N ASP A 2 -6.70 -37.70 29.79
CA ASP A 2 -7.51 -37.04 30.82
C ASP A 2 -8.25 -35.83 30.26
N THR A 3 -9.52 -36.03 29.92
CA THR A 3 -10.44 -34.98 29.45
C THR A 3 -10.66 -33.89 30.50
N GLU A 4 -10.68 -34.22 31.79
CA GLU A 4 -10.75 -33.25 32.89
C GLU A 4 -9.60 -32.25 32.85
N HIS A 5 -8.39 -32.71 32.58
CA HIS A 5 -7.23 -31.84 32.53
C HIS A 5 -7.31 -30.89 31.34
N LEU A 6 -7.80 -31.39 30.19
CA LEU A 6 -8.03 -30.60 28.98
C LEU A 6 -9.10 -29.51 29.18
N ILE A 7 -10.23 -29.87 29.80
CA ILE A 7 -11.32 -28.93 30.11
C ILE A 7 -10.84 -27.85 31.07
N ARG A 8 -10.07 -28.22 32.09
CA ARG A 8 -9.53 -27.27 33.07
C ARG A 8 -8.55 -26.27 32.44
N THR A 9 -7.70 -26.72 31.52
CA THR A 9 -6.79 -25.84 30.77
C THR A 9 -7.54 -24.90 29.82
N LEU A 10 -8.56 -25.38 29.11
CA LEU A 10 -9.37 -24.54 28.22
C LEU A 10 -10.20 -23.51 28.99
N ALA A 11 -10.77 -23.89 30.14
CA ALA A 11 -11.51 -22.98 31.00
C ALA A 11 -10.63 -21.89 31.62
N ALA A 12 -9.36 -22.21 31.94
CA ALA A 12 -8.39 -21.24 32.43
C ALA A 12 -7.94 -20.25 31.34
N ASP A 13 -7.89 -20.68 30.07
CA ASP A 13 -7.46 -19.86 28.95
C ASP A 13 -8.60 -19.06 28.29
N ALA A 14 -9.87 -19.38 28.61
CA ALA A 14 -11.06 -18.70 28.09
C ALA A 14 -11.11 -17.18 28.38
N GLY A 15 -10.36 -16.71 29.40
CA GLY A 15 -10.24 -15.29 29.73
C GLY A 15 -9.27 -14.50 28.83
N HIS A 16 -8.36 -15.18 28.11
CA HIS A 16 -7.39 -14.55 27.22
C HIS A 16 -8.04 -14.24 25.87
N ARG A 17 -8.82 -13.15 25.83
CA ARG A 17 -9.28 -12.59 24.57
C ARG A 17 -8.08 -12.02 23.83
N GLN A 18 -7.63 -12.71 22.78
CA GLN A 18 -6.59 -12.20 21.90
C GLN A 18 -7.01 -10.81 21.41
N ARG A 19 -6.17 -9.79 21.67
CA ARG A 19 -6.43 -8.44 21.17
C ARG A 19 -6.52 -8.51 19.65
N PRO A 20 -7.55 -7.90 19.01
CA PRO A 20 -7.67 -7.95 17.58
C PRO A 20 -6.46 -7.23 16.94
N VAL A 21 -5.54 -8.02 16.38
CA VAL A 21 -4.31 -7.51 15.74
C VAL A 21 -4.66 -6.49 14.66
N GLY A 22 -5.78 -6.68 13.98
CA GLY A 22 -6.27 -5.75 12.97
C GLY A 22 -6.54 -4.33 13.47
N THR A 23 -7.12 -4.16 14.68
CA THR A 23 -7.38 -2.80 15.21
C THR A 23 -6.09 -2.11 15.63
N ALA A 24 -5.14 -2.86 16.19
CA ALA A 24 -3.83 -2.32 16.56
C ALA A 24 -3.06 -1.86 15.31
N LEU A 25 -3.08 -2.65 14.24
CA LEU A 25 -2.42 -2.33 12.98
C LEU A 25 -3.05 -1.12 12.29
N LEU A 26 -4.38 -1.04 12.28
CA LEU A 26 -5.12 0.10 11.72
C LEU A 26 -4.81 1.39 12.50
N LEU A 27 -4.79 1.35 13.82
CA LEU A 27 -4.43 2.51 14.66
C LEU A 27 -2.97 2.93 14.44
N ALA A 28 -2.05 1.98 14.33
CA ALA A 28 -0.66 2.27 14.04
C ALA A 28 -0.50 2.96 12.67
N LEU A 29 -1.19 2.50 11.64
CA LEU A 29 -1.22 3.15 10.31
C LEU A 29 -1.81 4.55 10.37
N LEU A 30 -2.91 4.73 11.09
CA LEU A 30 -3.61 6.02 11.23
C LEU A 30 -2.73 7.07 11.93
N LEU A 31 -1.86 6.65 12.86
CA LEU A 31 -0.88 7.52 13.51
C LEU A 31 0.40 7.71 12.68
N ALA A 32 0.89 6.65 12.04
CA ALA A 32 2.13 6.70 11.27
C ALA A 32 2.02 7.60 10.02
N ALA A 33 0.87 7.61 9.36
CA ALA A 33 0.64 8.44 8.17
C ALA A 33 0.84 9.95 8.42
N PRO A 34 0.15 10.61 9.38
CA PRO A 34 0.34 12.03 9.64
C PRO A 34 1.75 12.34 10.17
N ILE A 35 2.34 11.46 10.98
CA ILE A 35 3.72 11.62 11.45
C ILE A 35 4.70 11.60 10.28
N SER A 36 4.55 10.65 9.35
CA SER A 36 5.37 10.55 8.15
C SER A 36 5.21 11.77 7.25
N ILE A 37 3.99 12.27 7.07
CA ILE A 37 3.71 13.49 6.30
C ILE A 37 4.38 14.70 6.97
N ALA A 38 4.26 14.85 8.29
CA ALA A 38 4.88 15.95 9.02
C ALA A 38 6.40 15.92 8.91
N LEU A 39 7.02 14.74 9.03
CA LEU A 39 8.46 14.55 8.83
C LEU A 39 8.89 14.84 7.40
N PHE A 40 8.12 14.39 6.40
CA PHE A 40 8.40 14.70 5.00
C PHE A 40 8.38 16.22 4.75
N MET A 41 7.37 16.91 5.28
CA MET A 41 7.23 18.36 5.12
C MET A 41 8.33 19.14 5.84
N SER A 42 8.80 18.65 7.00
CA SER A 42 9.85 19.32 7.76
C SER A 42 11.27 19.08 7.21
N LEU A 43 11.55 17.89 6.68
CA LEU A 43 12.89 17.54 6.18
C LEU A 43 13.11 17.88 4.71
N LEU A 44 12.15 17.57 3.84
CA LEU A 44 12.33 17.65 2.39
C LEU A 44 11.69 18.90 1.78
N GLY A 45 10.62 19.41 2.42
CA GLY A 45 9.85 20.55 1.92
C GLY A 45 9.06 20.25 0.65
N VAL A 46 8.19 21.19 0.26
CA VAL A 46 7.40 21.09 -0.98
C VAL A 46 8.22 21.62 -2.14
N ARG A 47 8.41 20.81 -3.19
CA ARG A 47 9.05 21.27 -4.42
C ARG A 47 8.30 22.49 -5.00
N PRO A 48 8.98 23.59 -5.35
CA PRO A 48 8.31 24.78 -5.89
C PRO A 48 7.54 24.50 -7.20
N ASP A 49 7.98 23.49 -7.96
CA ASP A 49 7.33 23.08 -9.21
C ASP A 49 6.12 22.16 -9.03
N VAL A 50 5.72 21.82 -7.78
CA VAL A 50 4.63 20.87 -7.53
C VAL A 50 3.32 21.30 -8.20
N ARG A 51 2.96 22.59 -8.14
CA ARG A 51 1.72 23.08 -8.80
C ARG A 51 1.74 22.90 -10.31
N VAL A 52 2.89 23.07 -10.95
CA VAL A 52 3.05 22.89 -12.39
C VAL A 52 3.07 21.39 -12.71
N ALA A 53 3.75 20.59 -11.89
CA ALA A 53 3.83 19.15 -12.04
C ALA A 53 2.46 18.45 -11.86
N MET A 54 1.59 18.95 -10.99
CA MET A 54 0.21 18.44 -10.82
C MET A 54 -0.67 18.62 -12.06
N HIS A 55 -0.30 19.49 -13.00
CA HIS A 55 -1.01 19.55 -14.28
C HIS A 55 -0.58 18.44 -15.25
N ASN A 56 0.44 17.65 -14.90
CA ASN A 56 0.86 16.49 -15.67
C ASN A 56 0.13 15.23 -15.16
N PRO A 57 -0.73 14.59 -15.97
CA PRO A 57 -1.47 13.41 -15.56
C PRO A 57 -0.59 12.24 -15.06
N PHE A 58 0.63 12.12 -15.56
CA PHE A 58 1.58 11.08 -15.14
C PHE A 58 2.27 11.36 -13.80
N PHE A 59 2.28 12.63 -13.35
CA PHE A 59 2.72 12.97 -12.00
C PHE A 59 1.75 12.42 -10.97
N ASP A 60 0.45 12.67 -11.19
CA ASP A 60 -0.62 12.21 -10.30
C ASP A 60 -0.80 10.68 -10.33
N LEU A 61 -0.60 10.05 -11.48
CA LEU A 61 -0.67 8.59 -11.63
C LEU A 61 0.22 7.86 -10.61
N LYS A 62 1.42 8.39 -10.29
CA LYS A 62 2.33 7.78 -9.30
C LYS A 62 1.69 7.72 -7.92
N PHE A 63 1.00 8.79 -7.51
CA PHE A 63 0.27 8.84 -6.25
C PHE A 63 -0.94 7.92 -6.27
N VAL A 64 -1.68 7.88 -7.38
CA VAL A 64 -2.84 6.98 -7.51
C VAL A 64 -2.43 5.52 -7.39
N VAL A 65 -1.38 5.09 -8.10
CA VAL A 65 -0.86 3.72 -8.06
C VAL A 65 -0.37 3.36 -6.65
N THR A 66 0.37 4.25 -5.99
CA THR A 66 0.91 3.99 -4.64
C THR A 66 -0.19 3.94 -3.58
N ILE A 67 -1.19 4.84 -3.64
CA ILE A 67 -2.34 4.80 -2.73
C ILE A 67 -3.16 3.53 -2.94
N ALA A 68 -3.45 3.16 -4.19
CA ALA A 68 -4.18 1.93 -4.49
C ALA A 68 -3.43 0.68 -3.97
N LEU A 69 -2.11 0.63 -4.15
CA LEU A 69 -1.28 -0.44 -3.62
C LEU A 69 -1.29 -0.47 -2.09
N ALA A 70 -1.13 0.69 -1.44
CA ALA A 70 -1.14 0.78 0.01
C ALA A 70 -2.47 0.31 0.61
N VAL A 71 -3.60 0.78 0.06
CA VAL A 71 -4.94 0.39 0.53
C VAL A 71 -5.17 -1.11 0.36
N THR A 72 -4.85 -1.67 -0.81
CA THR A 72 -5.02 -3.10 -1.07
C THR A 72 -4.12 -3.95 -0.16
N ALA A 73 -2.88 -3.54 0.07
CA ALA A 73 -1.95 -4.21 0.99
C ALA A 73 -2.45 -4.18 2.45
N ILE A 74 -2.95 -3.03 2.92
CA ILE A 74 -3.52 -2.90 4.28
C ILE A 74 -4.71 -3.85 4.44
N ILE A 75 -5.64 -3.82 3.48
CA ILE A 75 -6.83 -4.68 3.51
C ILE A 75 -6.45 -6.16 3.54
N VAL A 76 -5.54 -6.60 2.67
CA VAL A 76 -5.07 -7.99 2.64
C VAL A 76 -4.34 -8.36 3.94
N SER A 77 -3.51 -7.46 4.49
CA SER A 77 -2.81 -7.68 5.75
C SER A 77 -3.77 -7.82 6.94
N LEU A 78 -4.83 -7.01 6.99
CA LEU A 78 -5.86 -7.09 8.02
C LEU A 78 -6.68 -8.39 7.89
N HIS A 79 -6.92 -8.84 6.66
CA HIS A 79 -7.64 -10.08 6.38
C HIS A 79 -6.83 -11.31 6.80
N ILE A 80 -5.54 -11.38 6.46
CA ILE A 80 -4.65 -12.50 6.84
C ILE A 80 -4.43 -12.55 8.36
N ALA A 81 -4.55 -11.44 9.07
CA ALA A 81 -4.45 -11.40 10.53
C ALA A 81 -5.63 -12.09 11.24
N GLN A 82 -6.70 -12.48 10.53
CA GLN A 82 -7.82 -13.22 11.09
C GLN A 82 -7.61 -14.74 10.88
N PRO A 83 -7.69 -15.57 11.95
CA PRO A 83 -7.32 -16.99 11.91
C PRO A 83 -8.22 -17.87 11.02
N GLU A 84 -9.39 -17.39 10.57
CA GLU A 84 -10.34 -18.12 9.72
C GLU A 84 -10.37 -17.62 8.26
N ALA A 85 -9.49 -16.68 7.90
CA ALA A 85 -9.55 -16.00 6.61
C ALA A 85 -9.00 -16.86 5.46
N SER A 86 -9.87 -17.19 4.49
CA SER A 86 -9.43 -17.78 3.22
C SER A 86 -8.80 -16.71 2.31
N MET A 87 -7.56 -16.96 1.85
CA MET A 87 -6.77 -16.03 1.00
C MET A 87 -7.28 -15.90 -0.44
N ARG A 88 -8.04 -16.89 -0.94
CA ARG A 88 -8.24 -17.09 -2.39
C ARG A 88 -9.03 -15.97 -3.08
N GLY A 89 -9.92 -15.28 -2.36
CA GLY A 89 -10.71 -14.17 -2.90
C GLY A 89 -10.00 -12.81 -2.80
N TRP A 90 -9.30 -12.55 -1.70
CA TRP A 90 -8.73 -11.23 -1.41
C TRP A 90 -7.41 -10.96 -2.13
N ALA A 91 -6.67 -12.00 -2.54
CA ALA A 91 -5.48 -11.83 -3.38
C ALA A 91 -5.79 -11.11 -4.71
N TRP A 92 -7.03 -11.20 -5.21
CA TRP A 92 -7.46 -10.48 -6.42
C TRP A 92 -7.45 -8.96 -6.26
N LEU A 93 -7.55 -8.41 -5.04
CA LEU A 93 -7.42 -6.96 -4.83
C LEU A 93 -6.04 -6.43 -5.23
N LEU A 94 -4.99 -7.25 -5.16
CA LEU A 94 -3.65 -6.85 -5.59
C LEU A 94 -3.55 -6.65 -7.10
N LEU A 95 -4.51 -7.15 -7.90
CA LEU A 95 -4.55 -6.85 -9.33
C LEU A 95 -5.00 -5.42 -9.62
N ILE A 96 -5.67 -4.73 -8.69
CA ILE A 96 -6.12 -3.35 -8.87
C ILE A 96 -4.94 -2.40 -9.14
N PRO A 97 -3.91 -2.30 -8.27
CA PRO A 97 -2.76 -1.42 -8.54
C PRO A 97 -1.99 -1.84 -9.79
N VAL A 98 -1.91 -3.15 -10.09
CA VAL A 98 -1.28 -3.67 -11.31
C VAL A 98 -2.03 -3.21 -12.56
N ALA A 99 -3.37 -3.27 -12.55
CA ALA A 99 -4.20 -2.84 -13.66
C ALA A 99 -4.11 -1.33 -13.90
N ILE A 100 -4.12 -0.53 -12.83
CA ILE A 100 -3.94 0.93 -12.92
C ILE A 100 -2.57 1.26 -13.53
N LEU A 101 -1.52 0.59 -13.08
CA LEU A 101 -0.17 0.79 -13.61
C LEU A 101 -0.07 0.38 -15.08
N ALA A 102 -0.60 -0.79 -15.44
CA ALA A 102 -0.60 -1.28 -16.81
C ALA A 102 -1.37 -0.33 -17.75
N LEU A 103 -2.53 0.17 -17.31
CA LEU A 103 -3.32 1.14 -18.06
C LEU A 103 -2.56 2.47 -18.24
N GLY A 104 -1.91 2.95 -17.18
CA GLY A 104 -1.08 4.16 -17.24
C GLY A 104 0.07 4.03 -18.24
N ILE A 105 0.77 2.89 -18.25
CA ILE A 105 1.83 2.59 -19.22
C ILE A 105 1.25 2.52 -20.64
N ALA A 106 0.12 1.84 -20.84
CA ALA A 106 -0.52 1.73 -22.14
C ALA A 106 -0.91 3.10 -22.70
N ILE A 107 -1.52 3.95 -21.87
CA ILE A 107 -1.86 5.34 -22.22
C ILE A 107 -0.59 6.11 -22.59
N GLU A 108 0.47 5.98 -21.78
CA GLU A 108 1.76 6.60 -22.08
C GLU A 108 2.28 6.15 -23.46
N MET A 109 2.26 4.86 -23.78
CA MET A 109 2.77 4.38 -25.08
C MET A 109 2.02 4.94 -26.30
N THR A 110 0.76 5.35 -26.15
CA THR A 110 -0.03 5.94 -27.25
C THR A 110 0.25 7.43 -27.49
N MET A 111 0.90 8.12 -26.54
CA MET A 111 1.17 9.54 -26.69
C MET A 111 2.38 9.79 -27.61
N PRO A 112 2.35 10.87 -28.41
CA PRO A 112 3.49 11.24 -29.24
C PRO A 112 4.68 11.69 -28.37
N HIS A 113 5.78 10.96 -28.44
CA HIS A 113 6.99 11.21 -27.65
C HIS A 113 8.09 11.88 -28.49
N GLN A 114 8.66 12.98 -27.98
CA GLN A 114 9.79 13.67 -28.62
C GLN A 114 11.12 12.90 -28.56
N ARG A 115 11.20 11.83 -27.74
CA ARG A 115 12.42 11.02 -27.56
C ARG A 115 12.11 9.53 -27.72
N PRO A 116 12.99 8.76 -28.37
CA PRO A 116 12.84 7.31 -28.46
C PRO A 116 12.81 6.68 -27.06
N TRP A 117 12.00 5.63 -26.90
CA TRP A 117 11.76 4.95 -25.62
C TRP A 117 13.06 4.54 -24.89
N LEU A 118 14.05 4.05 -25.65
CA LEU A 118 15.35 3.65 -25.14
C LEU A 118 16.10 4.80 -24.46
N ALA A 119 16.00 6.02 -25.01
CA ALA A 119 16.62 7.20 -24.44
C ALA A 119 15.90 7.72 -23.19
N ARG A 120 14.62 7.37 -23.00
CA ARG A 120 13.84 7.71 -21.80
C ARG A 120 14.14 6.76 -20.64
N LEU A 121 14.38 5.47 -20.92
CA LEU A 121 14.75 4.45 -19.93
C LEU A 121 16.08 4.75 -19.21
N ILE A 122 17.05 5.29 -19.94
CA ILE A 122 18.38 5.62 -19.39
C ILE A 122 18.30 6.77 -18.37
N GLY A 123 17.23 7.59 -18.40
CA GLY A 123 17.02 8.71 -17.49
C GLY A 123 18.01 9.87 -17.74
N SER A 124 17.52 11.11 -17.68
CA SER A 124 18.39 12.30 -17.84
C SER A 124 19.10 12.71 -16.55
N ASN A 125 18.83 12.04 -15.43
CA ASN A 125 19.41 12.37 -14.12
C ASN A 125 20.90 11.98 -13.99
N ALA A 126 21.47 11.29 -14.99
CA ALA A 126 22.87 10.88 -15.02
C ALA A 126 23.77 11.83 -15.85
N ARG A 127 23.22 12.88 -16.47
CA ARG A 127 24.01 13.89 -17.18
C ARG A 127 24.40 14.99 -16.19
N VAL A 128 25.53 14.75 -15.52
CA VAL A 128 26.35 15.82 -14.90
C VAL A 128 27.16 16.49 -16.01
#